data_AF-A0A4P5XV74-F1
#
_entry.id   AF-A0A4P5XV74-F1
#
_cell.length_a   1.000
_cell.length_b   1.000
_cell.length_c   1.000
_cell.angle_alpha   90.00
_cell.angle_beta   90.00
_cell.angle_gamma   90.00
#
_symmetry.space_group_name_H-M   'P 1'
#
loop_
_entity.id
_entity.type
_entity.pdbx_description
1 polymer ?
#
loop_
_entity_poly.entity_id
_entity_poly.type
_entity_poly.pdbx_seq_one_letter_code
_entity_poly.pdbx_strand_id
1 'polypeptide(L)'
;MLAAWNSPTNRQAHSLRPRSGFTLIELMVVIVIIVLLIGLMLPAISGVRSRARDVEVRKEIGDLEQAITQFKVAYGVEPPSMVTIYKTEAQWATATDTRSRATIKRIWPKFNFAYAPGGDVGSGGLTFYPSGTIAVHLNGAECLVFFLGGVANTAGALNGFSKDPQLPFKIDTSREGPFFDFKGALDSSTSPPKWTGRLMDRDGDFAPEYRDTLPQQTMPYAYFHSNDGGSYPFETVASTTTSASWRNTDCLDYSINMSGVPVVNSTTRLMEHAYFQSFPGTGMTPLAQARSSLPHKSKSFQIISPGPDAAYGTGGLFNPENKSNLSSADGDNITNFHPGRLVN
;
A
#
# COMPACT_ATOMS: atom_id res chain seq x y z
N MET A 1 63.10 -76.73 31.04
CA MET A 1 63.99 -75.81 30.29
C MET A 1 63.12 -74.76 29.61
N LEU A 2 63.56 -73.50 29.62
CA LEU A 2 62.99 -72.29 28.99
C LEU A 2 62.17 -71.33 29.88
N ALA A 3 62.97 -70.50 30.55
CA ALA A 3 62.86 -69.08 30.90
C ALA A 3 61.58 -68.30 30.55
N ALA A 4 61.01 -67.68 31.59
CA ALA A 4 60.11 -66.54 31.50
C ALA A 4 60.92 -65.24 31.36
N TRP A 5 60.62 -64.45 30.32
CA TRP A 5 61.10 -63.08 30.15
C TRP A 5 59.95 -62.12 30.47
N ASN A 6 60.01 -61.42 31.60
CA ASN A 6 59.10 -60.32 31.91
C ASN A 6 59.85 -59.00 31.75
N SER A 7 59.44 -58.20 30.76
CA SER A 7 59.92 -56.83 30.56
C SER A 7 59.23 -55.89 31.56
N PRO A 8 59.96 -54.99 32.25
CA PRO A 8 59.33 -53.95 33.06
C PRO A 8 58.83 -52.81 32.15
N THR A 9 57.50 -52.60 32.12
CA THR A 9 56.89 -51.43 31.48
C THR A 9 57.13 -50.18 32.33
N ASN A 10 57.92 -49.25 31.79
CA ASN A 10 58.15 -47.93 32.36
C ASN A 10 56.86 -47.08 32.25
N ARG A 11 56.08 -46.97 33.34
CA ARG A 11 54.93 -46.05 33.40
C ARG A 11 55.43 -44.65 33.70
N GLN A 12 55.53 -43.82 32.67
CA GLN A 12 55.62 -42.37 32.85
C GLN A 12 54.31 -41.87 33.49
N ALA A 13 54.40 -41.34 34.71
CA ALA A 13 53.29 -40.71 35.39
C ALA A 13 53.01 -39.34 34.75
N HIS A 14 51.87 -39.20 34.06
CA HIS A 14 51.36 -37.90 33.66
C HIS A 14 50.94 -37.11 34.92
N SER A 15 51.68 -36.03 35.20
CA SER A 15 51.25 -34.97 36.12
C SER A 15 49.88 -34.44 35.67
N LEU A 16 48.82 -34.77 36.42
CA LEU A 16 47.51 -34.14 36.26
C LEU A 16 47.64 -32.69 36.75
N ARG A 17 47.72 -31.75 35.81
CA ARG A 17 47.62 -30.31 36.13
C ARG A 17 46.28 -30.08 36.87
N PRO A 18 46.28 -29.40 38.02
CA PRO A 18 45.03 -29.08 38.71
C PRO A 18 44.20 -28.18 37.79
N ARG A 19 42.97 -28.60 37.50
CA ARG A 19 41.98 -27.74 36.85
C ARG A 19 41.60 -26.65 37.85
N SER A 20 41.95 -25.40 37.57
CA SER A 20 41.47 -24.26 38.35
C SER A 20 39.94 -24.21 38.27
N GLY A 21 39.26 -24.40 39.39
CA GLY A 21 37.82 -24.20 39.49
C GLY A 21 37.49 -22.71 39.38
N PHE A 22 36.38 -22.39 38.71
CA PHE A 22 35.87 -21.03 38.60
C PHE A 22 35.52 -20.51 39.99
N THR A 23 36.05 -19.35 40.37
CA THR A 23 35.70 -18.72 41.64
C THR A 23 34.34 -18.03 41.54
N LEU A 24 33.60 -17.99 42.66
CA LEU A 24 32.31 -17.31 42.73
C LEU A 24 32.44 -15.81 42.37
N ILE A 25 33.58 -15.21 42.74
CA ILE A 25 33.91 -13.82 42.42
C ILE A 25 34.09 -13.60 40.92
N GLU A 26 34.79 -14.50 40.21
CA GLU A 26 34.95 -14.39 38.75
C GLU A 26 33.60 -14.43 38.04
N LEU A 27 32.69 -15.31 38.48
CA LEU A 27 31.34 -15.34 37.94
C LEU A 27 30.55 -14.06 38.26
N MET A 28 30.72 -13.52 39.47
CA MET A 28 30.00 -12.33 39.93
C MET A 28 30.40 -11.07 39.15
N VAL A 29 31.69 -10.91 38.84
CA VAL A 29 32.17 -9.78 38.03
C VAL A 29 31.63 -9.88 36.61
N VAL A 30 31.60 -11.08 36.04
CA VAL A 30 31.09 -11.29 34.67
C VAL A 30 29.63 -10.91 34.55
N ILE A 31 28.77 -11.31 35.49
CA ILE A 31 27.35 -10.92 35.45
C ILE A 31 27.18 -9.40 35.62
N VAL A 32 27.99 -8.75 36.46
CA VAL A 32 27.97 -7.30 36.64
C VAL A 32 28.34 -6.59 35.34
N ILE A 33 29.37 -7.07 34.65
CA ILE A 33 29.78 -6.53 33.34
C ILE A 33 28.67 -6.73 32.31
N ILE A 34 28.05 -7.91 32.23
CA ILE A 34 26.94 -8.17 31.29
C ILE A 34 25.75 -7.24 31.54
N VAL A 35 25.34 -7.07 32.81
CA VAL A 35 24.22 -6.19 33.17
C VAL A 35 24.54 -4.73 32.84
N LEU A 36 25.78 -4.28 33.09
CA LEU A 36 26.23 -2.93 32.75
C LEU A 36 26.24 -2.70 31.24
N LEU A 37 26.74 -3.67 30.45
CA LEU A 37 26.75 -3.58 28.99
C LEU A 37 25.33 -3.52 28.41
N ILE A 38 24.41 -4.39 28.88
CA ILE A 38 23.01 -4.36 28.46
C ILE A 38 22.35 -3.04 28.86
N GLY A 39 22.60 -2.56 30.08
CA GLY A 39 22.05 -1.30 30.60
C GLY A 39 22.43 -0.08 29.76
N LEU A 40 23.66 -0.05 29.24
CA LEU A 40 24.13 1.03 28.36
C LEU A 40 23.64 0.87 26.91
N MET A 41 23.28 -0.34 26.48
CA MET A 41 22.89 -0.62 25.10
C MET A 41 21.39 -0.37 24.83
N LEU A 42 20.52 -0.53 25.83
CA LEU A 42 19.06 -0.35 25.70
C LEU A 42 18.60 1.05 25.23
N PRO A 43 19.10 2.19 25.78
CA PRO A 43 18.61 3.52 25.40
C PRO A 43 18.94 3.91 23.95
N ALA A 44 19.93 3.26 23.32
CA ALA A 44 20.33 3.56 21.94
C ALA A 44 19.40 2.97 20.86
N ILE A 45 18.45 2.09 21.21
CA ILE A 45 17.69 1.28 20.25
C ILE A 45 16.45 1.99 19.68
N SER A 46 15.90 2.98 20.39
CA SER A 46 14.65 3.66 19.99
C SER A 46 14.76 4.37 18.63
N GLY A 47 15.85 5.12 18.42
CA GLY A 47 16.12 5.81 17.15
C GLY A 47 16.39 4.85 15.98
N VAL A 48 17.06 3.72 16.24
CA VAL A 48 17.35 2.69 15.24
C VAL A 48 16.05 2.02 14.78
N ARG A 49 15.12 1.72 15.69
CA ARG A 49 13.82 1.13 15.35
C ARG A 49 12.96 2.04 14.49
N SER A 50 12.93 3.35 14.79
CA SER A 50 12.20 4.32 13.93
C SER A 50 12.79 4.34 12.52
N ARG A 51 14.12 4.41 12.38
CA ARG A 51 14.76 4.39 11.06
C ARG A 51 14.51 3.09 10.30
N ALA A 52 14.52 1.95 10.99
CA ALA A 52 14.22 0.66 10.38
C ALA A 52 12.79 0.62 9.80
N ARG A 53 11.82 1.17 10.52
CA ARG A 53 10.43 1.31 10.03
C ARG A 53 10.34 2.23 8.82
N ASP A 54 11.01 3.38 8.84
CA ASP A 54 11.03 4.30 7.69
C ASP A 54 11.62 3.62 6.43
N VAL A 55 12.66 2.80 6.61
CA VAL A 55 13.28 2.02 5.54
C VAL A 55 12.33 0.95 5.03
N GLU A 56 11.58 0.29 5.91
CA GLU A 56 10.62 -0.74 5.56
C GLU A 56 9.47 -0.18 4.70
N VAL A 57 8.87 0.94 5.12
CA VAL A 57 7.82 1.64 4.35
C VAL A 57 8.34 2.03 2.97
N ARG A 58 9.54 2.64 2.89
CA ARG A 58 10.13 3.04 1.61
C ARG A 58 10.43 1.86 0.70
N LYS A 59 10.92 0.77 1.27
CA LYS A 59 11.17 -0.45 0.51
C LYS A 59 9.86 -0.96 -0.09
N GLU A 60 8.80 -1.04 0.70
CA GLU A 60 7.50 -1.50 0.22
C GLU A 60 6.93 -0.58 -0.87
N ILE A 61 7.08 0.74 -0.74
CA ILE A 61 6.70 1.67 -1.82
C ILE A 61 7.50 1.39 -3.09
N GLY A 62 8.80 1.10 -2.99
CA GLY A 62 9.63 0.69 -4.13
C GLY A 62 9.17 -0.65 -4.75
N ASP A 63 8.78 -1.61 -3.92
CA ASP A 63 8.23 -2.90 -4.37
C ASP A 63 6.87 -2.69 -5.07
N LEU A 64 6.02 -1.77 -4.59
CA LEU A 64 4.78 -1.35 -5.26
C LEU A 64 5.05 -0.64 -6.60
N GLU A 65 6.04 0.26 -6.66
CA GLU A 65 6.48 0.90 -7.91
C GLU A 65 6.91 -0.13 -8.96
N GLN A 66 7.64 -1.16 -8.52
CA GLN A 66 8.03 -2.26 -9.39
C GLN A 66 6.81 -3.07 -9.85
N ALA A 67 5.86 -3.36 -8.97
CA ALA A 67 4.64 -4.06 -9.32
C ALA A 67 3.78 -3.28 -10.34
N ILE A 68 3.66 -1.95 -10.20
CA ILE A 68 3.01 -1.08 -11.20
C ILE A 68 3.72 -1.17 -12.54
N THR A 69 5.05 -1.16 -12.54
CA THR A 69 5.83 -1.31 -13.77
C THR A 69 5.57 -2.65 -14.44
N GLN A 70 5.50 -3.75 -13.67
CA GLN A 70 5.15 -5.07 -14.20
C GLN A 70 3.72 -5.13 -14.75
N PHE A 71 2.75 -4.54 -14.04
CA PHE A 71 1.37 -4.41 -14.52
C PHE A 71 1.31 -3.65 -15.85
N LYS A 72 2.04 -2.54 -15.96
CA LYS A 72 2.15 -1.76 -17.20
C LYS A 72 2.76 -2.55 -18.35
N VAL A 73 3.74 -3.41 -18.08
CA VAL A 73 4.30 -4.32 -19.09
C VAL A 73 3.27 -5.35 -19.56
N ALA A 74 2.48 -5.90 -18.64
CA ALA A 74 1.45 -6.89 -18.96
C ALA A 74 0.27 -6.30 -19.76
N TYR A 75 -0.26 -5.15 -19.33
CA TYR A 75 -1.50 -4.58 -19.86
C TYR A 75 -1.32 -3.31 -20.70
N GLY A 76 -0.09 -2.81 -20.85
CA GLY A 76 0.24 -1.61 -21.62
C GLY A 76 -0.14 -0.28 -20.95
N VAL A 77 -0.77 -0.32 -19.77
CA VAL A 77 -1.22 0.87 -19.04
C VAL A 77 -0.96 0.72 -17.54
N GLU A 78 -0.77 1.84 -16.85
CA GLU A 78 -0.66 1.87 -15.39
C GLU A 78 -2.04 1.65 -14.73
N PRO A 79 -2.09 1.17 -13.48
CA PRO A 79 -3.32 1.12 -12.72
C PRO A 79 -3.99 2.51 -12.68
N PRO A 80 -5.30 2.60 -12.95
CA PRO A 80 -6.03 3.86 -12.83
C PRO A 80 -6.09 4.32 -11.38
N SER A 81 -6.32 5.61 -11.15
CA SER A 81 -6.59 6.16 -9.81
C SER A 81 -8.08 6.22 -9.45
N MET A 82 -8.96 5.84 -10.37
CA MET A 82 -10.39 5.72 -10.12
C MET A 82 -11.04 4.84 -11.17
N VAL A 83 -11.87 3.89 -10.76
CA VAL A 83 -12.74 3.13 -11.67
C VAL A 83 -13.98 2.62 -10.94
N THR A 84 -15.13 2.82 -11.53
CA THR A 84 -16.39 2.21 -11.10
C THR A 84 -16.58 0.87 -11.81
N ILE A 85 -16.82 -0.19 -11.04
CA ILE A 85 -17.09 -1.53 -11.56
C ILE A 85 -18.56 -1.88 -11.31
N TYR A 86 -19.35 -1.97 -12.38
CA TYR A 86 -20.77 -2.30 -12.31
C TYR A 86 -21.03 -3.81 -12.33
N LYS A 87 -22.10 -4.22 -11.64
CA LYS A 87 -22.46 -5.64 -11.47
C LYS A 87 -23.05 -6.27 -12.74
N THR A 88 -23.81 -5.52 -13.53
CA THR A 88 -24.55 -6.05 -14.70
C THR A 88 -24.27 -5.24 -15.95
N GLU A 89 -24.47 -5.86 -17.12
CA GLU A 89 -24.37 -5.16 -18.41
C GLU A 89 -25.32 -3.97 -18.51
N ALA A 90 -26.56 -4.13 -18.03
CA ALA A 90 -27.56 -3.07 -18.04
C ALA A 90 -27.03 -1.83 -17.29
N GLN A 91 -26.41 -2.03 -16.13
CA GLN A 91 -25.79 -0.94 -15.38
C GLN A 91 -24.60 -0.32 -16.12
N TRP A 92 -23.74 -1.12 -16.77
CA TRP A 92 -22.67 -0.60 -17.62
C TRP A 92 -23.17 0.20 -18.84
N ALA A 93 -24.38 -0.08 -19.31
CA ALA A 93 -24.99 0.58 -20.47
C ALA A 93 -25.74 1.87 -20.07
N THR A 94 -26.34 1.90 -18.88
CA THR A 94 -27.07 3.07 -18.37
C THR A 94 -26.22 3.98 -17.49
N ALA A 95 -25.02 3.56 -17.10
CA ALA A 95 -24.08 4.37 -16.36
C ALA A 95 -23.67 5.61 -17.17
N THR A 96 -23.76 6.78 -16.54
CA THR A 96 -23.22 8.04 -17.09
C THR A 96 -21.68 8.07 -17.04
N ASP A 97 -21.06 7.18 -16.27
CA ASP A 97 -19.61 7.03 -16.14
C ASP A 97 -18.98 6.35 -17.37
N THR A 98 -18.81 7.14 -18.43
CA THR A 98 -18.14 6.71 -19.66
C THR A 98 -16.64 6.45 -19.44
N ARG A 99 -16.04 7.09 -18.42
CA ARG A 99 -14.61 6.98 -18.10
C ARG A 99 -14.27 5.56 -17.65
N SER A 100 -15.02 4.99 -16.73
CA SER A 100 -14.74 3.64 -16.20
C SER A 100 -14.83 2.56 -17.27
N ARG A 101 -15.83 2.64 -18.14
CA ARG A 101 -15.98 1.69 -19.26
C ARG A 101 -14.80 1.78 -20.23
N ALA A 102 -14.34 2.98 -20.55
CA ALA A 102 -13.18 3.20 -21.39
C ALA A 102 -11.88 2.70 -20.73
N THR A 103 -11.71 2.95 -19.42
CA THR A 103 -10.58 2.44 -18.63
C THR A 103 -10.50 0.92 -18.66
N ILE A 104 -11.61 0.22 -18.38
CA ILE A 104 -11.66 -1.25 -18.43
C ILE A 104 -11.33 -1.77 -19.83
N LYS A 105 -11.86 -1.15 -20.90
CA LYS A 105 -11.53 -1.53 -22.28
C LYS A 105 -10.08 -1.26 -22.66
N ARG A 106 -9.44 -0.27 -22.03
CA ARG A 106 -8.04 0.03 -22.27
C ARG A 106 -7.12 -1.04 -21.68
N ILE A 107 -7.48 -1.59 -20.51
CA ILE A 107 -6.74 -2.69 -19.85
C ILE A 107 -7.06 -4.03 -20.53
N TRP A 108 -8.35 -4.31 -20.74
CA TRP A 108 -8.84 -5.54 -21.37
C TRP A 108 -9.73 -5.23 -22.59
N PRO A 109 -9.15 -5.13 -23.80
CA PRO A 109 -9.90 -4.77 -25.01
C PRO A 109 -11.06 -5.71 -25.33
N LYS A 110 -10.93 -6.99 -24.99
CA LYS A 110 -11.95 -8.03 -25.22
C LYS A 110 -12.92 -8.20 -24.04
N PHE A 111 -12.83 -7.38 -23.00
CA PHE A 111 -13.70 -7.47 -21.81
C PHE A 111 -15.17 -7.56 -22.22
N ASN A 112 -15.86 -8.57 -21.70
CA ASN A 112 -17.26 -8.81 -21.98
C ASN A 112 -18.15 -8.23 -20.89
N PHE A 113 -18.75 -7.07 -21.16
CA PHE A 113 -19.65 -6.40 -20.22
C PHE A 113 -20.98 -7.15 -20.01
N ALA A 114 -21.34 -8.10 -20.88
CA ALA A 114 -22.53 -8.96 -20.70
C ALA A 114 -22.41 -9.84 -19.44
N TYR A 115 -21.20 -10.29 -19.15
CA TYR A 115 -20.84 -11.06 -17.96
C TYR A 115 -20.00 -10.20 -17.02
N ALA A 116 -20.45 -8.97 -16.81
CA ALA A 116 -19.97 -8.08 -15.76
C ALA A 116 -19.86 -8.85 -14.40
N PRO A 117 -19.09 -8.33 -13.43
CA PRO A 117 -18.77 -9.03 -12.18
C PRO A 117 -19.93 -9.45 -11.25
N GLY A 118 -21.18 -9.46 -11.72
CA GLY A 118 -22.34 -10.09 -11.13
C GLY A 118 -22.72 -11.47 -11.70
N GLY A 119 -21.94 -12.06 -12.60
CA GLY A 119 -22.07 -13.50 -12.89
C GLY A 119 -21.67 -14.36 -11.68
N ASP A 120 -22.04 -15.64 -11.65
CA ASP A 120 -21.52 -16.56 -10.64
C ASP A 120 -19.98 -16.49 -10.58
N VAL A 121 -19.38 -16.89 -9.45
CA VAL A 121 -17.92 -16.86 -9.20
C VAL A 121 -17.11 -17.58 -10.30
N GLY A 122 -17.74 -18.49 -11.05
CA GLY A 122 -17.18 -19.18 -12.22
C GLY A 122 -17.43 -18.53 -13.60
N SER A 123 -18.29 -17.51 -13.67
CA SER A 123 -18.73 -16.80 -14.88
C SER A 123 -18.15 -15.39 -15.02
N GLY A 124 -17.23 -14.98 -14.13
CA GLY A 124 -16.60 -13.65 -14.12
C GLY A 124 -16.97 -12.76 -12.94
N GLY A 125 -17.66 -13.29 -11.91
CA GLY A 125 -18.11 -12.54 -10.74
C GLY A 125 -17.01 -12.12 -9.75
N LEU A 126 -17.16 -10.93 -9.14
CA LEU A 126 -16.35 -10.49 -8.00
C LEU A 126 -17.02 -10.96 -6.68
N THR A 127 -16.28 -11.73 -5.88
CA THR A 127 -16.80 -12.42 -4.68
C THR A 127 -17.07 -11.51 -3.47
N PHE A 128 -16.63 -10.26 -3.51
CA PHE A 128 -16.78 -9.31 -2.40
C PHE A 128 -18.08 -8.51 -2.45
N TYR A 129 -18.87 -8.61 -3.53
CA TYR A 129 -20.11 -7.85 -3.67
C TYR A 129 -21.18 -8.38 -2.70
N PRO A 130 -21.67 -7.57 -1.75
CA PRO A 130 -22.84 -7.98 -0.97
C PRO A 130 -24.09 -8.02 -1.87
N SER A 131 -25.10 -8.76 -1.42
CA SER A 131 -26.39 -8.83 -2.12
C SER A 131 -27.02 -7.44 -2.22
N GLY A 132 -27.45 -7.05 -3.43
CA GLY A 132 -28.09 -5.76 -3.68
C GLY A 132 -27.18 -4.64 -4.19
N THR A 133 -25.85 -4.77 -4.10
CA THR A 133 -24.92 -3.77 -4.65
C THR A 133 -25.00 -3.69 -6.18
N ILE A 134 -25.05 -2.47 -6.72
CA ILE A 134 -25.16 -2.20 -8.15
C ILE A 134 -23.81 -1.84 -8.80
N ALA A 135 -22.86 -1.31 -8.01
CA ALA A 135 -21.52 -0.94 -8.42
C ALA A 135 -20.57 -0.93 -7.21
N VAL A 136 -19.28 -1.12 -7.45
CA VAL A 136 -18.19 -0.89 -6.49
C VAL A 136 -17.32 0.22 -7.06
N HIS A 137 -16.94 1.19 -6.24
CA HIS A 137 -16.33 2.43 -6.68
C HIS A 137 -14.88 2.47 -6.22
N LEU A 138 -13.98 1.95 -7.04
CA LEU A 138 -12.57 1.89 -6.68
C LEU A 138 -11.95 3.29 -6.72
N ASN A 139 -11.62 3.83 -5.56
CA ASN A 139 -10.75 4.99 -5.39
C ASN A 139 -9.28 4.62 -5.68
N GLY A 140 -8.36 5.58 -5.60
CA GLY A 140 -6.95 5.33 -5.90
C GLY A 140 -6.32 4.21 -5.05
N ALA A 141 -6.59 4.18 -3.74
CA ALA A 141 -6.05 3.18 -2.83
C ALA A 141 -6.58 1.78 -3.16
N GLU A 142 -7.87 1.67 -3.47
CA GLU A 142 -8.51 0.40 -3.87
C GLU A 142 -8.06 -0.05 -5.24
N CYS A 143 -7.90 0.88 -6.19
CA CYS A 143 -7.33 0.57 -7.50
C CYS A 143 -5.94 -0.03 -7.37
N LEU A 144 -5.10 0.50 -6.47
CA LEU A 144 -3.77 -0.04 -6.24
C LEU A 144 -3.84 -1.52 -5.81
N VAL A 145 -4.71 -1.85 -4.86
CA VAL A 145 -4.87 -3.23 -4.38
C VAL A 145 -5.52 -4.12 -5.44
N PHE A 146 -6.59 -3.64 -6.07
CA PHE A 146 -7.34 -4.39 -7.07
C PHE A 146 -6.49 -4.74 -8.28
N PHE A 147 -5.77 -3.79 -8.86
CA PHE A 147 -5.01 -4.02 -10.09
C PHE A 147 -3.67 -4.72 -9.86
N LEU A 148 -3.03 -4.54 -8.70
CA LEU A 148 -1.78 -5.24 -8.40
C LEU A 148 -2.01 -6.59 -7.72
N GLY A 149 -3.08 -6.75 -6.95
CA GLY A 149 -3.41 -7.97 -6.21
C GLY A 149 -4.40 -8.86 -6.96
N GLY A 150 -5.26 -8.29 -7.80
CA GLY A 150 -6.27 -8.99 -8.57
C GLY A 150 -7.50 -9.37 -7.75
N VAL A 151 -8.19 -10.42 -8.18
CA VAL A 151 -9.42 -10.92 -7.54
C VAL A 151 -9.05 -12.02 -6.54
N ALA A 152 -9.67 -12.01 -5.35
CA ALA A 152 -9.45 -13.08 -4.39
C ALA A 152 -9.97 -14.41 -4.92
N ASN A 153 -9.23 -15.47 -4.62
CA ASN A 153 -9.67 -16.84 -4.84
C ASN A 153 -10.66 -17.29 -3.75
N THR A 154 -11.11 -18.54 -3.82
CA THR A 154 -12.03 -19.14 -2.84
C THR A 154 -11.45 -19.20 -1.42
N ALA A 155 -10.12 -19.13 -1.26
CA ALA A 155 -9.46 -19.05 0.05
C ALA A 155 -9.28 -17.60 0.54
N GLY A 156 -9.81 -16.61 -0.17
CA GLY A 156 -9.74 -15.20 0.17
C GLY A 156 -8.43 -14.50 -0.22
N ALA A 157 -7.43 -15.22 -0.74
CA ALA A 157 -6.15 -14.64 -1.13
C ALA A 157 -6.26 -13.95 -2.50
N LEU A 158 -5.79 -12.71 -2.58
CA LEU A 158 -5.65 -11.95 -3.83
C LEU A 158 -4.68 -12.70 -4.76
N ASN A 159 -5.16 -13.09 -5.96
CA ASN A 159 -4.44 -14.03 -6.81
C ASN A 159 -4.39 -13.61 -8.29
N GLY A 160 -4.30 -12.32 -8.58
CA GLY A 160 -4.26 -11.80 -9.95
C GLY A 160 -5.60 -11.87 -10.69
N PHE A 161 -5.52 -11.84 -12.02
CA PHE A 161 -6.67 -11.88 -12.94
C PHE A 161 -6.63 -13.14 -13.81
N SER A 162 -7.77 -13.61 -14.28
CA SER A 162 -7.82 -14.66 -15.30
C SER A 162 -7.15 -14.20 -16.59
N LYS A 163 -6.43 -15.11 -17.26
CA LYS A 163 -5.89 -14.91 -18.61
C LYS A 163 -6.96 -14.97 -19.70
N ASP A 164 -8.22 -15.26 -19.35
CA ASP A 164 -9.34 -15.12 -20.26
C ASP A 164 -9.57 -13.62 -20.57
N PRO A 165 -9.30 -13.16 -21.80
CA PRO A 165 -9.36 -11.75 -22.13
C PRO A 165 -10.80 -11.20 -22.18
N GLN A 166 -11.81 -12.08 -22.15
CA GLN A 166 -13.22 -11.68 -22.05
C GLN A 166 -13.68 -11.58 -20.60
N LEU A 167 -13.12 -12.40 -19.70
CA LEU A 167 -13.57 -12.57 -18.31
C LEU A 167 -12.40 -12.49 -17.30
N PRO A 168 -11.67 -11.37 -17.22
CA PRO A 168 -10.47 -11.26 -16.37
C PRO A 168 -10.76 -11.42 -14.87
N PHE A 169 -12.00 -11.21 -14.43
CA PHE A 169 -12.39 -11.35 -13.02
C PHE A 169 -12.78 -12.77 -12.62
N LYS A 170 -12.84 -13.69 -13.59
CA LYS A 170 -13.16 -15.09 -13.34
C LYS A 170 -12.14 -15.72 -12.38
N ILE A 171 -12.64 -16.54 -11.45
CA ILE A 171 -11.79 -17.37 -10.61
C ILE A 171 -11.52 -18.68 -11.35
N ASP A 172 -10.28 -18.87 -11.78
CA ASP A 172 -9.79 -20.08 -12.45
C ASP A 172 -8.32 -20.37 -12.09
N THR A 173 -7.73 -21.36 -12.74
CA THR A 173 -6.34 -21.78 -12.51
C THR A 173 -5.33 -21.06 -13.41
N SER A 174 -5.77 -20.33 -14.43
CA SER A 174 -4.92 -19.71 -15.44
C SER A 174 -4.89 -18.21 -15.22
N ARG A 175 -4.02 -17.76 -14.29
CA ARG A 175 -4.02 -16.38 -13.81
C ARG A 175 -2.73 -15.63 -14.15
N GLU A 176 -2.86 -14.31 -14.25
CA GLU A 176 -1.79 -13.34 -14.42
C GLU A 176 -1.74 -12.40 -13.22
N GLY A 177 -0.56 -12.26 -12.63
CA GLY A 177 -0.39 -11.71 -11.30
C GLY A 177 -0.61 -12.76 -10.19
N PRO A 178 -0.74 -12.35 -8.92
CA PRO A 178 -0.67 -10.96 -8.44
C PRO A 178 0.70 -10.35 -8.73
N PHE A 179 0.74 -9.06 -9.05
CA PHE A 179 1.97 -8.29 -9.25
C PHE A 179 2.60 -7.86 -7.93
N PHE A 180 1.78 -7.76 -6.88
CA PHE A 180 2.23 -7.45 -5.52
C PHE A 180 1.58 -8.40 -4.50
N ASP A 181 2.38 -8.89 -3.56
CA ASP A 181 1.93 -9.80 -2.51
C ASP A 181 1.39 -9.01 -1.30
N PHE A 182 0.12 -8.63 -1.38
CA PHE A 182 -0.58 -7.95 -0.30
C PHE A 182 -0.79 -8.90 0.88
N LYS A 183 -0.18 -8.53 2.02
CA LYS A 183 -0.33 -9.27 3.29
C LYS A 183 -1.74 -9.17 3.86
N GLY A 184 -2.56 -10.17 3.56
CA GLY A 184 -3.91 -10.30 4.05
C GLY A 184 -4.73 -11.25 3.17
N ALA A 185 -5.94 -11.53 3.61
CA ALA A 185 -6.92 -12.27 2.82
C ALA A 185 -8.34 -11.83 3.22
N LEU A 186 -9.31 -12.09 2.35
CA LEU A 186 -10.71 -11.99 2.70
C LEU A 186 -11.09 -13.17 3.59
N ASP A 187 -11.46 -12.88 4.83
CA ASP A 187 -12.12 -13.84 5.70
C ASP A 187 -13.61 -13.90 5.35
N SER A 188 -13.99 -14.94 4.60
CA SER A 188 -15.39 -15.22 4.25
C SER A 188 -16.17 -15.95 5.35
N SER A 189 -15.55 -16.26 6.49
CA SER A 189 -16.24 -16.89 7.63
C SER A 189 -17.06 -15.89 8.45
N THR A 190 -16.81 -14.59 8.29
CA THR A 190 -17.57 -13.52 8.93
C THR A 190 -18.74 -13.07 8.07
N SER A 191 -19.80 -12.54 8.70
CA SER A 191 -20.92 -11.90 8.01
C SER A 191 -21.08 -10.46 8.50
N PRO A 192 -20.77 -9.45 7.66
CA PRO A 192 -20.25 -9.58 6.30
C PRO A 192 -18.77 -10.04 6.28
N PRO A 193 -18.25 -10.54 5.14
CA PRO A 193 -16.84 -10.89 4.98
C PRO A 193 -15.92 -9.72 5.32
N LYS A 194 -14.72 -10.00 5.85
CA LYS A 194 -13.78 -8.96 6.30
C LYS A 194 -12.38 -9.19 5.78
N TRP A 195 -11.72 -8.09 5.39
CA TRP A 195 -10.30 -8.11 5.07
C TRP A 195 -9.43 -8.22 6.32
N THR A 196 -8.37 -9.02 6.23
CA THR A 196 -7.46 -9.33 7.34
C THR A 196 -6.02 -8.87 7.07
N GLY A 197 -5.17 -8.92 8.10
CA GLY A 197 -3.78 -8.51 7.98
C GLY A 197 -3.65 -7.00 7.82
N ARG A 198 -3.07 -6.56 6.70
CA ARG A 198 -2.97 -5.14 6.34
C ARG A 198 -3.98 -4.69 5.28
N LEU A 199 -4.78 -5.62 4.76
CA LEU A 199 -5.94 -5.27 3.95
C LEU A 199 -7.06 -4.76 4.88
N MET A 200 -7.81 -3.78 4.42
CA MET A 200 -8.97 -3.22 5.10
C MET A 200 -10.00 -2.72 4.09
N ASP A 201 -11.19 -2.41 4.56
CA ASP A 201 -12.24 -1.73 3.79
C ASP A 201 -12.67 -0.53 4.64
N ARG A 202 -12.29 0.68 4.21
CA ARG A 202 -12.47 1.91 4.98
C ARG A 202 -13.83 2.55 4.75
N ASP A 203 -14.32 2.54 3.52
CA ASP A 203 -15.54 3.24 3.12
C ASP A 203 -16.78 2.35 3.09
N GLY A 204 -16.61 1.04 3.30
CA GLY A 204 -17.66 0.05 3.42
C GLY A 204 -18.18 -0.46 2.08
N ASP A 205 -17.45 -0.23 0.98
CA ASP A 205 -17.80 -0.69 -0.36
C ASP A 205 -17.28 -2.11 -0.71
N PHE A 206 -16.59 -2.75 0.25
CA PHE A 206 -15.95 -4.07 0.19
C PHE A 206 -14.68 -4.17 -0.65
N ALA A 207 -14.27 -3.11 -1.35
CA ALA A 207 -12.99 -3.06 -2.00
C ALA A 207 -11.87 -2.94 -0.96
N PRO A 208 -10.80 -3.74 -1.07
CA PRO A 208 -9.72 -3.65 -0.11
C PRO A 208 -8.80 -2.46 -0.40
N GLU A 209 -8.38 -1.77 0.67
CA GLU A 209 -7.21 -0.90 0.67
C GLU A 209 -6.08 -1.51 1.50
N TYR A 210 -4.87 -0.96 1.36
CA TYR A 210 -3.68 -1.52 2.00
C TYR A 210 -2.97 -0.55 2.91
N ARG A 211 -2.82 -0.92 4.18
CA ARG A 211 -2.06 -0.17 5.18
C ARG A 211 -0.55 -0.34 5.01
N ASP A 212 0.19 0.70 5.32
CA ASP A 212 1.65 0.65 5.40
C ASP A 212 2.16 -0.27 6.54
N THR A 213 3.48 -0.41 6.64
CA THR A 213 4.12 -1.31 7.62
C THR A 213 4.21 -0.72 9.03
N LEU A 214 3.76 0.52 9.23
CA LEU A 214 3.88 1.19 10.52
C LEU A 214 2.91 0.59 11.55
N PRO A 215 3.30 0.53 12.82
CA PRO A 215 2.43 0.00 13.87
C PRO A 215 1.21 0.90 14.05
N GLN A 216 0.04 0.29 14.29
CA GLN A 216 -1.24 0.99 14.54
C GLN A 216 -1.72 1.86 13.37
N GLN A 217 -1.27 1.56 12.16
CA GLN A 217 -1.73 2.28 10.98
C GLN A 217 -3.26 2.14 10.82
N THR A 218 -3.95 3.26 10.59
CA THR A 218 -5.40 3.30 10.37
C THR A 218 -5.78 3.80 8.99
N MET A 219 -4.83 4.37 8.25
CA MET A 219 -5.01 4.85 6.89
C MET A 219 -4.26 3.96 5.89
N PRO A 220 -4.81 3.74 4.69
CA PRO A 220 -4.11 2.98 3.65
C PRO A 220 -2.95 3.78 3.04
N TYR A 221 -2.29 3.26 2.02
CA TYR A 221 -1.52 4.08 1.08
C TYR A 221 -2.47 4.89 0.20
N ALA A 222 -2.14 6.15 -0.09
CA ALA A 222 -2.82 6.92 -1.12
C ALA A 222 -2.13 6.72 -2.47
N TYR A 223 -2.91 6.56 -3.54
CA TYR A 223 -2.41 6.35 -4.89
C TYR A 223 -3.06 7.32 -5.89
N PHE A 224 -2.23 7.87 -6.77
CA PHE A 224 -2.63 8.86 -7.77
C PHE A 224 -2.00 8.55 -9.11
N HIS A 225 -2.75 8.65 -10.21
CA HIS A 225 -2.24 8.40 -11.56
C HIS A 225 -2.40 9.67 -12.42
N SER A 226 -1.37 10.01 -13.20
CA SER A 226 -1.35 11.24 -14.01
C SER A 226 -2.03 11.13 -15.37
N ASN A 227 -2.76 10.04 -15.64
CA ASN A 227 -3.52 9.81 -16.88
C ASN A 227 -2.70 10.10 -18.15
N ASP A 228 -1.57 9.41 -18.29
CA ASP A 228 -0.66 9.53 -19.44
C ASP A 228 -0.06 10.94 -19.66
N GLY A 229 0.03 11.73 -18.59
CA GLY A 229 0.64 13.06 -18.59
C GLY A 229 -0.35 14.22 -18.73
N GLY A 230 -1.66 13.96 -18.62
CA GLY A 230 -2.71 14.99 -18.64
C GLY A 230 -2.91 15.76 -17.32
N SER A 231 -2.18 15.38 -16.25
CA SER A 231 -2.25 15.85 -14.85
C SER A 231 -3.03 14.94 -13.90
N TYR A 232 -2.77 15.05 -12.60
CA TYR A 232 -3.59 14.38 -11.57
C TYR A 232 -4.99 15.01 -11.58
N PRO A 233 -6.08 14.21 -11.60
CA PRO A 233 -7.43 14.76 -11.65
C PRO A 233 -7.73 15.69 -10.48
N PHE A 234 -8.38 16.81 -10.73
CA PHE A 234 -8.90 17.71 -9.70
C PHE A 234 -10.22 18.33 -10.16
N GLU A 235 -11.14 18.51 -9.23
CA GLU A 235 -12.37 19.28 -9.39
C GLU A 235 -12.30 20.59 -8.60
N THR A 236 -13.08 21.56 -9.07
CA THR A 236 -13.36 22.78 -8.32
C THR A 236 -14.68 22.56 -7.58
N VAL A 237 -14.65 22.50 -6.25
CA VAL A 237 -15.89 22.50 -5.47
C VAL A 237 -16.36 23.95 -5.35
N ALA A 238 -17.48 24.26 -6.02
CA ALA A 238 -18.15 25.55 -5.86
C ALA A 238 -18.72 25.65 -4.44
N SER A 239 -18.02 26.38 -3.57
CA SER A 239 -18.53 26.77 -2.26
C SER A 239 -19.49 27.97 -2.41
N THR A 240 -20.65 27.92 -1.74
CA THR A 240 -21.56 29.08 -1.61
C THR A 240 -20.98 30.19 -0.72
N THR A 241 -19.86 29.93 -0.05
CA THR A 241 -19.07 30.90 0.74
C THR A 241 -17.67 31.04 0.13
N THR A 242 -17.47 32.07 -0.70
CA THR A 242 -16.23 32.78 -1.12
C THR A 242 -14.85 32.09 -1.23
N SER A 243 -14.73 30.77 -1.10
CA SER A 243 -13.48 30.01 -1.22
C SER A 243 -13.76 28.76 -2.05
N ALA A 244 -13.50 28.83 -3.36
CA ALA A 244 -13.47 27.65 -4.21
C ALA A 244 -12.38 26.70 -3.67
N SER A 245 -12.78 25.54 -3.17
CA SER A 245 -11.85 24.53 -2.66
C SER A 245 -11.48 23.60 -3.82
N TRP A 246 -10.19 23.45 -4.06
CA TRP A 246 -9.66 22.47 -5.01
C TRP A 246 -9.79 21.10 -4.33
N ARG A 247 -10.22 20.06 -5.02
CA ARG A 247 -10.19 18.69 -4.47
C ARG A 247 -9.82 17.73 -5.56
N ASN A 248 -9.07 16.69 -5.24
CA ASN A 248 -8.87 15.62 -6.19
C ASN A 248 -10.07 14.66 -6.14
N THR A 249 -10.69 14.42 -7.30
CA THR A 249 -11.86 13.55 -7.48
C THR A 249 -11.57 12.08 -7.33
N ASP A 250 -10.31 11.72 -7.53
CA ASP A 250 -9.81 10.36 -7.59
C ASP A 250 -9.15 9.93 -6.26
N CYS A 251 -8.91 10.87 -5.32
CA CYS A 251 -8.38 10.53 -4.00
C CYS A 251 -9.45 10.54 -2.93
N LEU A 252 -9.69 9.33 -2.42
CA LEU A 252 -10.25 9.05 -1.11
C LEU A 252 -11.59 9.75 -0.85
N ASP A 253 -12.63 8.92 -0.96
CA ASP A 253 -13.89 9.05 -0.23
C ASP A 253 -14.96 9.87 -0.95
N TYR A 254 -15.53 9.25 -1.97
CA TYR A 254 -16.98 9.17 -2.03
C TYR A 254 -17.43 7.93 -1.25
N SER A 255 -17.78 8.07 0.03
CA SER A 255 -18.55 7.02 0.71
C SER A 255 -19.82 6.76 -0.10
N ILE A 256 -20.02 5.54 -0.60
CA ILE A 256 -21.26 5.21 -1.31
C ILE A 256 -22.28 4.68 -0.32
N ASN A 257 -23.52 5.17 -0.38
CA ASN A 257 -24.59 4.48 0.33
C ASN A 257 -24.82 3.10 -0.33
N MET A 258 -25.53 2.18 0.34
CA MET A 258 -25.84 0.84 -0.19
C MET A 258 -26.60 0.84 -1.54
N SER A 259 -27.03 2.01 -2.03
CA SER A 259 -27.65 2.21 -3.35
C SER A 259 -26.66 2.71 -4.42
N GLY A 260 -25.35 2.73 -4.14
CA GLY A 260 -24.31 3.17 -5.08
C GLY A 260 -24.30 4.67 -5.35
N VAL A 261 -24.88 5.48 -4.44
CA VAL A 261 -24.86 6.95 -4.57
C VAL A 261 -23.65 7.51 -3.82
N PRO A 262 -22.77 8.27 -4.50
CA PRO A 262 -21.63 8.93 -3.87
C PRO A 262 -22.06 9.97 -2.81
N VAL A 263 -21.50 9.89 -1.60
CA VAL A 263 -21.73 10.81 -0.48
C VAL A 263 -20.39 11.38 0.00
N VAL A 264 -20.29 12.71 0.04
CA VAL A 264 -19.10 13.42 0.54
C VAL A 264 -19.22 13.55 2.06
N ASN A 265 -18.35 12.87 2.83
CA ASN A 265 -18.30 13.04 4.28
C ASN A 265 -17.33 14.17 4.65
N SER A 266 -17.84 15.26 5.24
CA SER A 266 -17.09 16.49 5.53
C SER A 266 -16.21 16.42 6.79
N THR A 267 -16.13 15.27 7.46
CA THR A 267 -15.58 15.17 8.84
C THR A 267 -14.25 14.41 8.97
N THR A 268 -13.78 13.72 7.93
CA THR A 268 -12.50 13.00 7.92
C THR A 268 -11.44 13.83 7.20
N ARG A 269 -10.36 14.22 7.89
CA ARG A 269 -9.19 14.84 7.24
C ARG A 269 -8.53 13.80 6.34
N LEU A 270 -8.91 13.84 5.08
CA LEU A 270 -8.38 13.03 4.00
C LEU A 270 -7.42 13.89 3.17
N MET A 271 -6.53 13.24 2.43
CA MET A 271 -5.66 13.95 1.51
C MET A 271 -6.52 14.73 0.51
N GLU A 272 -6.46 16.06 0.52
CA GLU A 272 -7.31 16.88 -0.35
C GLU A 272 -6.74 16.99 -1.78
N HIS A 273 -5.43 16.80 -1.93
CA HIS A 273 -4.70 17.00 -3.18
C HIS A 273 -3.55 16.01 -3.36
N ALA A 274 -3.23 15.67 -4.62
CA ALA A 274 -1.92 15.12 -4.96
C ALA A 274 -0.82 16.18 -4.82
N TYR A 275 0.47 15.79 -4.78
CA TYR A 275 1.57 16.77 -4.80
C TYR A 275 1.91 17.21 -6.23
N PHE A 276 1.89 18.52 -6.47
CA PHE A 276 2.21 19.15 -7.75
C PHE A 276 3.53 19.91 -7.65
N GLN A 277 4.28 20.07 -8.76
CA GLN A 277 5.49 20.88 -8.71
C GLN A 277 5.16 22.38 -8.54
N SER A 278 5.76 23.04 -7.55
CA SER A 278 5.65 24.49 -7.36
C SER A 278 6.70 25.24 -8.18
N PHE A 279 6.35 26.40 -8.74
CA PHE A 279 7.29 27.30 -9.43
C PHE A 279 7.44 28.62 -8.66
N PRO A 280 8.58 28.88 -8.01
CA PRO A 280 8.81 30.14 -7.31
C PRO A 280 8.72 31.33 -8.27
N GLY A 281 8.08 32.43 -7.83
CA GLY A 281 8.12 33.72 -8.53
C GLY A 281 7.13 33.93 -9.68
N THR A 282 6.19 33.01 -9.92
CA THR A 282 5.24 33.12 -11.05
C THR A 282 4.08 34.10 -10.83
N GLY A 283 3.87 34.61 -9.61
CA GLY A 283 2.75 35.50 -9.27
C GLY A 283 1.35 34.85 -9.39
N MET A 284 1.29 33.57 -9.73
CA MET A 284 0.05 32.81 -9.91
C MET A 284 -0.50 32.33 -8.55
N THR A 285 -1.83 32.25 -8.43
CA THR A 285 -2.48 31.61 -7.28
C THR A 285 -2.12 30.12 -7.21
N PRO A 286 -2.16 29.47 -6.03
CA PRO A 286 -1.84 28.06 -5.89
C PRO A 286 -2.63 27.16 -6.85
N LEU A 287 -3.91 27.49 -7.02
CA LEU A 287 -4.79 26.98 -8.05
C LEU A 287 -4.20 27.08 -9.46
N ALA A 288 -3.88 28.29 -9.91
CA ALA A 288 -3.47 28.52 -11.29
C ALA A 288 -2.13 27.82 -11.57
N GLN A 289 -1.28 27.73 -10.54
CA GLN A 289 -0.08 26.90 -10.57
C GLN A 289 -0.42 25.41 -10.65
N ALA A 290 -1.36 24.87 -9.86
CA ALA A 290 -1.76 23.45 -9.93
C ALA A 290 -2.33 23.03 -11.30
N ARG A 291 -3.11 23.91 -11.95
CA ARG A 291 -3.66 23.66 -13.30
C ARG A 291 -2.61 23.69 -14.41
N SER A 292 -1.54 24.45 -14.19
CA SER A 292 -0.45 24.62 -15.15
C SER A 292 0.79 23.80 -14.79
N SER A 293 0.82 23.21 -13.59
CA SER A 293 1.94 22.43 -13.11
C SER A 293 1.87 21.03 -13.65
N LEU A 294 3.05 20.56 -14.03
CA LEU A 294 3.24 19.19 -14.37
C LEU A 294 3.07 18.35 -13.09
N PRO A 295 2.52 17.14 -13.19
CA PRO A 295 2.75 16.10 -12.21
C PRO A 295 4.21 16.10 -11.77
N HIS A 296 4.49 15.94 -10.48
CA HIS A 296 5.86 15.90 -9.98
C HIS A 296 6.75 14.91 -10.77
N LYS A 297 6.14 13.84 -11.30
CA LYS A 297 6.70 13.00 -12.35
C LYS A 297 5.67 12.95 -13.51
N SER A 298 6.02 13.44 -14.70
CA SER A 298 5.15 13.34 -15.89
C SER A 298 5.01 11.86 -16.33
N LYS A 299 3.81 11.44 -16.78
CA LYS A 299 3.49 10.03 -17.11
C LYS A 299 3.85 9.06 -15.98
N SER A 300 3.50 9.46 -14.77
CA SER A 300 3.81 8.73 -13.55
C SER A 300 2.59 8.65 -12.64
N PHE A 301 2.82 8.02 -11.51
CA PHE A 301 1.92 7.91 -10.40
C PHE A 301 2.56 8.44 -9.11
N GLN A 302 1.73 8.61 -8.07
CA GLN A 302 2.15 8.87 -6.69
C GLN A 302 1.67 7.78 -5.77
N ILE A 303 2.54 7.35 -4.86
CA ILE A 303 2.20 6.52 -3.70
C ILE A 303 2.63 7.29 -2.46
N ILE A 304 1.71 7.45 -1.52
CA ILE A 304 1.91 8.27 -0.33
C ILE A 304 1.56 7.46 0.90
N SER A 305 2.51 7.38 1.83
CA SER A 305 2.26 6.84 3.17
C SER A 305 1.57 7.93 4.02
N PRO A 306 0.59 7.55 4.86
CA PRO A 306 0.05 8.42 5.89
C PRO A 306 0.99 8.55 7.11
N GLY A 307 2.19 7.96 7.04
CA GLY A 307 3.24 8.17 8.03
C GLY A 307 2.90 7.70 9.45
N PRO A 308 3.77 8.01 10.43
CA PRO A 308 3.60 7.57 11.81
C PRO A 308 2.41 8.17 12.55
N ASP A 309 1.87 9.30 12.09
CA ASP A 309 0.69 9.93 12.68
C ASP A 309 -0.64 9.37 12.13
N ALA A 310 -0.56 8.47 11.15
CA ALA A 310 -1.69 7.86 10.47
C ALA A 310 -2.62 8.89 9.82
N ALA A 311 -2.07 10.01 9.37
CA ALA A 311 -2.80 11.08 8.71
C ALA A 311 -2.17 11.45 7.37
N TYR A 312 -3.02 11.88 6.44
CA TYR A 312 -2.52 12.55 5.25
C TYR A 312 -2.46 14.04 5.51
N GLY A 313 -1.35 14.66 5.10
CA GLY A 313 -1.29 16.09 4.88
C GLY A 313 -2.28 16.54 3.80
N THR A 314 -2.46 17.86 3.69
CA THR A 314 -3.42 18.43 2.74
C THR A 314 -2.98 18.26 1.28
N GLY A 315 -1.69 18.01 1.03
CA GLY A 315 -1.16 17.94 -0.33
C GLY A 315 -1.03 19.31 -1.00
N GLY A 316 -0.83 19.33 -2.32
CA GLY A 316 -0.82 20.55 -3.12
C GLY A 316 0.55 20.88 -3.73
N LEU A 317 0.90 22.16 -3.81
CA LEU A 317 2.15 22.58 -4.44
C LEU A 317 3.35 22.26 -3.55
N PHE A 318 4.31 21.54 -4.12
CA PHE A 318 5.49 21.04 -3.45
C PHE A 318 6.76 21.47 -4.19
N ASN A 319 7.74 21.95 -3.44
CA ASN A 319 9.10 22.18 -3.93
C ASN A 319 10.03 21.09 -3.39
N PRO A 320 10.60 20.21 -4.24
CA PRO A 320 11.54 19.18 -3.79
C PRO A 320 12.84 19.73 -3.21
N GLU A 321 13.23 20.95 -3.58
CA GLU A 321 14.48 21.57 -3.12
C GLU A 321 14.29 22.42 -1.86
N ASN A 322 13.04 22.74 -1.49
CA ASN A 322 12.75 23.57 -0.34
C ASN A 322 11.51 23.10 0.43
N LYS A 323 11.77 22.51 1.59
CA LYS A 323 10.75 22.02 2.53
C LYS A 323 10.02 23.11 3.31
N SER A 324 10.42 24.38 3.21
CA SER A 324 9.84 25.47 4.02
C SER A 324 8.34 25.69 3.82
N ASN A 325 7.79 25.17 2.72
CA ASN A 325 6.37 25.36 2.34
C ASN A 325 5.49 24.14 2.67
N LEU A 326 6.06 23.08 3.26
CA LEU A 326 5.26 21.94 3.71
C LEU A 326 4.53 22.31 5.00
N SER A 327 3.26 21.93 5.10
CA SER A 327 2.58 21.98 6.39
C SER A 327 3.25 20.99 7.36
N SER A 328 3.11 21.19 8.68
CA SER A 328 3.57 20.21 9.66
C SER A 328 2.91 18.84 9.45
N ALA A 329 1.71 18.82 8.89
CA ALA A 329 0.97 17.59 8.57
C ALA A 329 1.41 16.95 7.24
N ASP A 330 2.23 17.60 6.40
CA ASP A 330 2.80 17.02 5.16
C ASP A 330 4.24 16.52 5.37
N GLY A 331 4.81 16.69 6.57
CA GLY A 331 6.24 16.46 6.86
C GLY A 331 6.68 15.01 6.65
N ASP A 332 5.77 14.06 6.83
CA ASP A 332 5.97 12.62 6.72
C ASP A 332 5.31 11.99 5.47
N ASN A 333 4.39 12.67 4.79
CA ASN A 333 3.73 12.13 3.59
C ASN A 333 4.59 12.08 2.31
N ILE A 334 5.87 12.46 2.37
CA ILE A 334 6.72 12.71 1.19
C ILE A 334 7.53 11.49 0.76
N THR A 335 7.04 10.29 1.04
CA THR A 335 7.82 9.05 0.97
C THR A 335 8.25 8.63 -0.44
N ASN A 336 7.63 9.18 -1.49
CA ASN A 336 7.92 8.92 -2.91
C ASN A 336 8.69 10.06 -3.62
N PHE A 337 8.61 11.31 -3.15
CA PHE A 337 9.08 12.50 -3.90
C PHE A 337 10.25 13.25 -3.27
N HIS A 338 10.68 12.85 -2.08
CA HIS A 338 11.83 13.47 -1.42
C HIS A 338 12.60 12.44 -0.59
N PRO A 339 13.94 12.40 -0.64
CA PRO A 339 14.76 11.46 0.14
C PRO A 339 14.78 11.73 1.66
N GLY A 340 13.86 12.53 2.19
CA GLY A 340 13.85 13.03 3.56
C GLY A 340 13.11 12.10 4.51
N ARG A 341 13.53 12.05 5.78
CA ARG A 341 12.96 11.19 6.84
C ARG A 341 11.44 11.42 7.01
N LEU A 342 10.71 10.37 7.37
CA LEU A 342 9.37 10.47 7.96
C LEU A 342 9.51 11.12 9.33
N VAL A 343 9.18 12.41 9.45
CA VAL A 343 9.25 13.13 10.73
C VAL A 343 7.94 13.84 10.95
N ASN A 344 7.36 13.62 12.13
CA ASN A 344 6.27 14.42 12.70
C ASN A 344 6.68 15.88 12.90
#